data_AF-A0A655BKD8-F1
#
_entry.id   AF-A0A655BKD8-F1
#
_cell.length_a   1.000
_cell.length_b   1.000
_cell.length_c   1.000
_cell.angle_alpha   90.00
_cell.angle_beta   90.00
_cell.angle_gamma   90.00
#
_symmetry.space_group_name_H-M   'P 1'
#
loop_
_entity.id
_entity.type
_entity.pdbx_description
1 polymer ?
#
loop_
_entity_poly.entity_id
_entity_poly.type
_entity_poly.pdbx_seq_one_letter_code
_entity_poly.pdbx_strand_id
1 'polypeptide(L)'
;MVVATVDDKGQPYQRIVLLKHYDEKGLVFYTNLGSRKAHQIEHNPRISLLFPWHMLERQVMVTGKAERLSTLEVVRYFHSRPRDSQIGAWVSKQSSRISARGILESKFLELKQKFQQGEVPLPSFWGGFRVSIEQMEFWQGGEHRLHDRFLYQRDDGAWKIDRLAP
;
A
#
# COMPACT_ATOMS: atom_id res chain seq x y z
N MET A 1 -0.76 -5.67 4.56
CA MET A 1 0.31 -6.19 3.69
C MET A 1 1.57 -5.37 3.89
N VAL A 2 2.73 -5.99 3.77
CA VAL A 2 4.03 -5.31 3.67
C VAL A 2 4.19 -4.86 2.21
N VAL A 3 4.60 -3.62 2.00
CA VAL A 3 4.97 -3.07 0.68
C VAL A 3 6.47 -2.84 0.68
N ALA A 4 7.19 -3.47 -0.26
CA ALA A 4 8.59 -3.22 -0.54
C ALA A 4 8.72 -2.28 -1.75
N THR A 5 9.51 -1.23 -1.61
CA THR A 5 9.89 -0.29 -2.70
C THR A 5 11.39 -0.12 -2.69
N VAL A 6 11.96 0.38 -3.79
CA VAL A 6 13.42 0.56 -3.94
C VAL A 6 13.68 2.04 -4.21
N ASP A 7 14.71 2.62 -3.59
CA ASP A 7 15.13 3.98 -3.90
C ASP A 7 16.01 4.08 -5.15
N ASP A 8 16.43 5.30 -5.47
CA ASP A 8 17.28 5.66 -6.60
C ASP A 8 18.70 5.07 -6.53
N LYS A 9 19.11 4.56 -5.37
CA LYS A 9 20.40 3.90 -5.15
C LYS A 9 20.28 2.37 -5.14
N GLY A 10 19.10 1.83 -5.42
CA GLY A 10 18.86 0.40 -5.37
C GLY A 10 18.63 -0.15 -3.95
N GLN A 11 18.50 0.69 -2.92
CA GLN A 11 18.26 0.25 -1.55
C GLN A 11 16.77 -0.06 -1.34
N PRO A 12 16.40 -1.29 -0.93
CA PRO A 12 15.02 -1.62 -0.61
C PRO A 12 14.57 -1.01 0.73
N TYR A 13 13.29 -0.66 0.79
CA TYR A 13 12.57 -0.22 1.98
C TYR A 13 11.24 -0.93 2.11
N GLN A 14 10.83 -1.21 3.34
CA GLN A 14 9.57 -1.89 3.64
C GLN A 14 8.73 -1.13 4.66
N ARG A 15 7.42 -1.32 4.61
CA ARG A 15 6.44 -0.83 5.61
C ARG A 15 5.12 -1.54 5.44
N ILE A 16 4.29 -1.55 6.47
CA ILE A 16 2.92 -2.06 6.39
C ILE A 16 1.99 -0.99 5.80
N VAL A 17 1.10 -1.42 4.89
CA VAL A 17 -0.11 -0.69 4.49
C VAL A 17 -1.31 -1.64 4.49
N LEU A 18 -2.51 -1.08 4.40
CA LEU A 18 -3.74 -1.85 4.27
C LEU A 18 -4.11 -1.98 2.79
N LEU A 19 -4.41 -3.21 2.36
CA LEU A 19 -5.14 -3.45 1.11
C LEU A 19 -6.54 -2.85 1.26
N LYS A 20 -6.98 -2.06 0.28
CA LYS A 20 -8.29 -1.40 0.31
C LYS A 20 -9.24 -1.85 -0.78
N HIS A 21 -8.72 -2.37 -1.88
CA HIS A 21 -9.48 -2.96 -2.98
C HIS A 21 -8.57 -3.91 -3.75
N TYR A 22 -9.13 -4.92 -4.39
CA TYR A 22 -8.43 -5.74 -5.37
C TYR A 22 -9.40 -6.20 -6.46
N ASP A 23 -8.91 -6.28 -7.69
CA ASP A 23 -9.63 -6.80 -8.86
C ASP A 23 -8.62 -7.33 -9.89
N GLU A 24 -9.08 -7.68 -11.10
CA GLU A 24 -8.24 -8.19 -12.18
C GLU A 24 -7.15 -7.22 -12.64
N LYS A 25 -7.32 -5.92 -12.38
CA LYS A 25 -6.33 -4.88 -12.71
C LYS A 25 -5.30 -4.71 -11.59
N GLY A 26 -5.59 -5.18 -10.39
CA GLY A 26 -4.60 -5.33 -9.33
C GLY A 26 -5.02 -4.87 -7.94
N LEU A 27 -4.03 -4.65 -7.08
CA LEU A 27 -4.21 -4.40 -5.65
C LEU A 27 -4.06 -2.91 -5.32
N VAL A 28 -4.98 -2.37 -4.54
CA VAL A 28 -5.04 -0.93 -4.26
C VAL A 28 -4.70 -0.62 -2.80
N PHE A 29 -3.83 0.37 -2.60
CA PHE A 29 -3.58 0.98 -1.29
C PHE A 29 -3.50 2.51 -1.39
N TYR A 30 -3.80 3.19 -0.29
CA TYR A 30 -3.80 4.66 -0.23
C TYR A 30 -2.68 5.17 0.67
N THR A 31 -2.14 6.34 0.34
CA THR A 31 -0.98 6.90 1.04
C THR A 31 -0.85 8.41 0.85
N ASN A 32 0.10 9.01 1.56
CA ASN A 32 0.51 10.39 1.32
C ASN A 32 1.54 10.42 0.17
N LEU A 33 1.26 11.22 -0.86
CA LEU A 33 2.06 11.36 -2.08
C LEU A 33 3.41 12.05 -1.85
N GLY A 34 3.60 12.75 -0.72
CA GLY A 34 4.90 13.28 -0.28
C GLY A 34 5.71 12.31 0.59
N SER A 35 5.26 11.06 0.76
CA SER A 35 5.98 10.09 1.59
C SER A 35 7.15 9.44 0.84
N ARG A 36 8.11 8.89 1.59
CA ARG A 36 9.27 8.18 1.00
C ARG A 36 8.86 7.12 -0.02
N LYS A 37 7.81 6.34 0.27
CA LYS A 37 7.36 5.26 -0.64
C LYS A 37 6.80 5.80 -1.95
N ALA A 38 6.15 6.98 -1.93
CA ALA A 38 5.59 7.59 -3.12
C ALA A 38 6.72 8.07 -4.04
N HIS A 39 7.72 8.77 -3.49
CA HIS A 39 8.92 9.16 -4.25
C HIS A 39 9.68 7.96 -4.82
N GLN A 40 9.82 6.88 -4.05
CA GLN A 40 10.45 5.65 -4.51
C GLN A 40 9.66 5.01 -5.67
N ILE A 41 8.33 4.96 -5.58
CA ILE A 41 7.46 4.43 -6.64
C ILE A 41 7.52 5.28 -7.90
N GLU A 42 7.55 6.61 -7.77
CA GLU A 42 7.67 7.54 -8.89
C GLU A 42 8.96 7.32 -9.67
N HIS A 43 10.05 7.00 -8.97
CA HIS A 43 11.33 6.69 -9.59
C HIS A 43 11.38 5.26 -10.16
N ASN A 44 10.91 4.28 -9.38
CA ASN A 44 10.87 2.87 -9.76
C ASN A 44 9.51 2.27 -9.41
N PRO A 45 8.63 2.06 -10.40
CA PRO A 45 7.27 1.59 -10.13
C PRO A 45 7.23 0.10 -9.74
N ARG A 46 8.32 -0.65 -9.88
CA ARG A 46 8.37 -2.06 -9.53
C ARG A 46 8.35 -2.23 -8.00
N ILE A 47 7.36 -2.95 -7.51
CA ILE A 47 7.21 -3.21 -6.07
C ILE A 47 6.91 -4.67 -5.79
N SER A 48 7.07 -5.05 -4.52
CA SER A 48 6.61 -6.33 -3.99
C SER A 48 5.64 -6.11 -2.83
N LEU A 49 4.59 -6.92 -2.78
CA LEU A 49 3.61 -6.98 -1.70
C LEU A 49 3.73 -8.33 -1.01
N LEU A 50 3.66 -8.36 0.32
CA LEU A 50 3.63 -9.58 1.11
C LEU A 50 2.50 -9.55 2.13
N PHE A 51 1.73 -10.64 2.20
CA PHE A 51 0.71 -10.90 3.20
C PHE A 51 1.27 -11.89 4.23
N PRO A 52 1.68 -11.41 5.43
CA PRO A 52 2.39 -12.23 6.39
C PRO A 52 1.42 -13.03 7.27
N TRP A 53 0.69 -13.97 6.69
CA TRP A 53 -0.28 -14.81 7.41
C TRP A 53 0.36 -16.07 8.00
N HIS A 54 1.57 -15.96 8.53
CA HIS A 54 2.34 -17.07 9.09
C HIS A 54 1.65 -17.75 10.27
N MET A 55 0.76 -17.05 10.99
CA MET A 55 -0.11 -17.65 12.01
C MET A 55 -1.10 -18.69 11.45
N LEU A 56 -1.37 -18.65 10.14
CA LEU A 56 -2.15 -19.64 9.39
C LEU A 56 -1.23 -20.55 8.54
N GLU A 57 0.08 -20.47 8.77
CA GLU A 57 1.11 -21.06 7.93
C GLU A 57 0.91 -20.71 6.45
N ARG A 58 0.57 -19.45 6.16
CA ARG A 58 0.33 -18.95 4.81
C ARG A 58 1.11 -17.70 4.51
N GLN A 59 1.55 -17.59 3.27
CA GLN A 59 2.09 -16.35 2.73
C GLN A 59 1.59 -16.16 1.31
N VAL A 60 1.20 -14.93 0.99
CA VAL A 60 0.92 -14.51 -0.39
C VAL A 60 1.88 -13.39 -0.73
N MET A 61 2.60 -13.55 -1.83
CA MET A 61 3.48 -12.52 -2.39
C MET A 61 2.96 -12.09 -3.74
N VAL A 62 3.01 -10.79 -4.04
CA VAL A 62 2.63 -10.23 -5.34
C VAL A 62 3.75 -9.32 -5.82
N THR A 63 4.15 -9.44 -7.08
CA THR A 63 5.05 -8.51 -7.74
C THR A 63 4.34 -7.82 -8.91
N GLY A 64 4.71 -6.58 -9.17
CA GLY A 64 4.20 -5.82 -10.30
C GLY A 64 4.56 -4.34 -10.23
N LYS A 65 3.84 -3.53 -10.98
CA LYS A 65 4.07 -2.09 -11.11
C LYS A 65 2.99 -1.29 -10.40
N ALA A 66 3.39 -0.31 -9.61
CA ALA A 66 2.50 0.62 -8.93
C ALA A 66 2.21 1.84 -9.80
N GLU A 67 0.94 2.09 -10.08
CA GLU A 67 0.43 3.22 -10.86
C GLU A 67 -0.47 4.09 -9.99
N ARG A 68 -0.43 5.40 -10.18
CA ARG A 68 -1.28 6.33 -9.42
C ARG A 68 -2.76 6.12 -9.80
N LEU A 69 -3.62 6.12 -8.79
CA LEU A 69 -5.07 6.16 -9.01
C LEU A 69 -5.51 7.49 -9.61
N SER A 70 -6.64 7.48 -10.30
CA SER A 70 -7.28 8.71 -10.77
C SER A 70 -7.79 9.56 -9.60
N THR A 71 -7.87 10.87 -9.80
CA THR A 71 -8.45 11.79 -8.80
C THR A 71 -9.86 11.36 -8.41
N LEU A 72 -10.66 10.86 -9.35
CA LEU A 72 -12.03 10.40 -9.08
C LEU A 72 -12.06 9.20 -8.12
N GLU A 73 -11.20 8.20 -8.31
CA GLU A 73 -11.06 7.06 -7.39
C GLU A 73 -10.62 7.52 -6.00
N VAL A 74 -9.66 8.45 -5.94
CA VAL A 74 -9.13 8.99 -4.68
C VAL A 74 -10.20 9.76 -3.90
N VAL A 75 -10.94 10.66 -4.56
CA VAL A 75 -12.03 11.43 -3.94
C VAL A 75 -13.07 10.48 -3.38
N ARG A 76 -13.55 9.53 -4.18
CA ARG A 76 -14.58 8.57 -3.76
C ARG A 76 -14.16 7.81 -2.51
N TYR A 77 -12.94 7.30 -2.48
CA TYR A 77 -12.45 6.56 -1.33
C TYR A 77 -12.14 7.47 -0.12
N PHE A 78 -11.64 8.68 -0.34
CA PHE A 78 -11.34 9.60 0.76
C PHE A 78 -12.60 9.94 1.57
N HIS A 79 -13.69 10.30 0.88
CA HIS A 79 -14.95 10.66 1.53
C HIS A 79 -15.68 9.48 2.15
N SER A 80 -15.38 8.23 1.75
CA SER A 80 -15.95 7.04 2.38
C SER A 80 -15.28 6.66 3.71
N ARG A 81 -14.18 7.32 4.09
CA ARG A 81 -13.44 7.04 5.33
C ARG A 81 -14.11 7.71 6.53
N PRO A 82 -13.95 7.19 7.76
CA PRO A 82 -14.37 7.90 8.97
C PRO A 82 -13.79 9.32 9.02
N ARG A 83 -14.56 10.29 9.53
CA ARG A 83 -14.17 11.71 9.55
C ARG A 83 -12.81 11.96 10.21
N ASP A 84 -12.56 11.34 11.36
CA ASP A 84 -11.27 11.47 12.05
C ASP A 84 -10.09 10.91 11.21
N SER A 85 -10.34 9.91 10.36
CA SER A 85 -9.34 9.40 9.41
C SER A 85 -9.08 10.36 8.25
N GLN A 86 -10.10 11.13 7.81
CA GLN A 86 -9.95 12.19 6.83
C GLN A 86 -9.12 13.35 7.42
N ILE A 87 -9.42 13.77 8.65
CA ILE A 87 -8.66 14.81 9.37
C ILE A 87 -7.22 14.35 9.62
N GLY A 88 -7.03 13.10 10.06
CA GLY A 88 -5.69 12.53 10.28
C GLY A 88 -4.80 12.53 9.03
N ALA A 89 -5.40 12.49 7.83
CA ALA A 89 -4.65 12.63 6.59
C ALA A 89 -4.04 14.04 6.44
N TRP A 90 -4.72 15.10 6.90
CA TRP A 90 -4.22 16.48 6.87
C TRP A 90 -3.12 16.76 7.91
N VAL A 91 -3.15 16.04 9.03
CA VAL A 91 -2.24 16.25 10.16
C VAL A 91 -0.81 15.82 9.86
N SER A 92 -0.64 14.71 9.15
CA SER A 92 0.67 14.07 9.00
C SER A 92 1.31 14.40 7.65
N LYS A 93 2.39 15.20 7.68
CA LYS A 93 3.41 15.23 6.62
C LYS A 93 4.21 13.91 6.67
N GLN A 94 3.59 12.84 6.19
CA GLN A 94 4.07 11.46 6.37
C GLN A 94 5.54 11.33 5.93
N SER A 95 6.37 10.69 6.76
CA SER A 95 7.81 10.47 6.56
C SER A 95 8.72 11.69 6.74
N SER A 96 8.19 12.88 7.09
CA SER A 96 9.03 14.01 7.52
C SER A 96 9.48 13.87 8.98
N ARG A 97 10.60 14.51 9.33
CA ARG A 97 11.09 14.58 10.72
C ARG A 97 10.22 15.57 11.50
N ILE A 98 9.77 15.18 12.69
CA ILE A 98 9.06 16.04 13.64
C ILE A 98 9.80 16.01 14.98
N SER A 99 9.78 17.12 15.72
CA SER A 99 10.50 17.22 16.99
C SER A 99 9.76 16.56 18.15
N ALA A 100 8.43 16.45 18.09
CA ALA A 100 7.62 15.86 19.15
C ALA A 100 6.28 15.33 18.64
N ARG A 101 5.74 14.32 19.35
CA ARG A 101 4.39 13.77 19.12
C ARG A 101 3.30 14.83 19.29
N GLY A 102 3.45 15.73 20.28
CA GLY A 102 2.46 16.77 20.56
C GLY A 102 2.13 17.67 19.37
N ILE A 103 3.05 17.84 18.41
CA ILE A 103 2.79 18.58 17.17
C ILE A 103 1.64 17.96 16.37
N LEU A 104 1.57 16.61 16.30
CA LEU A 104 0.52 15.91 15.57
C LEU A 104 -0.83 16.05 16.30
N GLU A 105 -0.84 15.94 17.63
CA GLU A 105 -2.05 16.00 18.45
C GLU A 105 -2.66 17.41 18.43
N SER A 106 -1.83 18.46 18.60
CA SER A 106 -2.29 19.85 18.49
C SER A 106 -2.84 20.16 17.10
N LYS A 107 -2.15 19.71 16.04
CA LYS A 107 -2.60 19.88 14.64
C LYS A 107 -3.91 19.15 14.37
N PHE A 108 -4.10 17.97 14.96
CA PHE A 108 -5.34 17.21 14.83
C PHE A 108 -6.52 17.95 15.46
N LEU A 109 -6.36 18.49 16.67
CA LEU A 109 -7.40 19.27 17.35
C LEU A 109 -7.73 20.57 16.60
N GLU A 110 -6.70 21.29 16.14
CA GLU A 110 -6.84 22.49 15.29
C GLU A 110 -7.71 22.18 14.06
N LEU A 111 -7.38 21.12 13.32
CA LEU A 111 -8.10 20.75 12.10
C LEU A 111 -9.47 20.16 12.38
N LYS A 112 -9.67 19.48 13.51
CA LYS A 112 -10.98 18.97 13.93
C LYS A 112 -11.96 20.12 14.21
N GLN A 113 -11.47 21.21 14.80
CA GLN A 113 -12.26 22.43 14.97
C GLN A 113 -12.47 23.16 13.65
N LYS A 114 -11.41 23.34 12.85
CA LYS A 114 -11.48 24.01 11.54
C LYS A 114 -12.49 23.34 10.60
N PHE A 115 -12.48 22.01 10.56
CA PHE A 115 -13.43 21.22 9.80
C PHE A 115 -14.56 20.70 10.70
N GLN A 116 -15.03 21.47 11.68
CA GLN A 116 -16.18 21.03 12.47
C GLN A 116 -17.47 21.06 11.65
N GLN A 117 -17.63 22.09 10.82
CA GLN A 117 -18.78 22.28 9.94
C GLN A 117 -18.39 21.94 8.49
N GLY A 118 -19.26 21.21 7.79
CA GLY A 118 -19.05 20.81 6.40
C GLY A 118 -18.20 19.55 6.20
N GLU A 119 -17.73 19.35 4.97
CA GLU A 119 -16.91 18.21 4.59
C GLU A 119 -15.41 18.50 4.75
N VAL A 120 -14.64 17.46 5.06
CA VAL A 120 -13.17 17.57 5.07
C VAL A 120 -12.72 17.52 3.60
N PRO A 121 -12.03 18.55 3.09
CA PRO A 121 -11.55 18.54 1.72
C PRO A 121 -10.48 17.46 1.52
N LEU A 122 -10.39 16.91 0.31
CA LEU A 122 -9.29 16.02 -0.07
C LEU A 122 -7.96 16.82 -0.08
N PRO A 123 -6.93 16.42 0.70
CA PRO A 123 -5.62 17.05 0.58
C PRO A 123 -4.97 16.73 -0.77
N SER A 124 -4.36 17.73 -1.41
CA SER A 124 -3.65 17.55 -2.70
C SER A 124 -2.47 16.56 -2.63
N PHE A 125 -1.93 16.35 -1.44
CA PHE A 125 -0.85 15.39 -1.16
C PHE A 125 -1.36 14.01 -0.76
N TRP A 126 -2.66 13.72 -0.89
CA TRP A 126 -3.23 12.42 -0.56
C TRP A 126 -3.73 11.70 -1.81
N GLY A 127 -3.45 10.39 -1.89
CA GLY A 127 -3.78 9.61 -3.07
C GLY A 127 -3.66 8.12 -2.82
N GLY A 128 -3.55 7.35 -3.90
CA GLY A 128 -3.34 5.91 -3.82
C GLY A 128 -2.65 5.38 -5.06
N PHE A 129 -2.26 4.11 -4.95
CA PHE A 129 -1.61 3.36 -6.00
C PHE A 129 -2.37 2.05 -6.24
N ARG A 130 -2.48 1.66 -7.50
CA ARG A 130 -2.86 0.32 -7.94
C ARG A 130 -1.62 -0.42 -8.37
N VAL A 131 -1.47 -1.66 -7.90
CA VAL A 131 -0.33 -2.51 -8.17
C VAL A 131 -0.79 -3.59 -9.12
N SER A 132 -0.28 -3.58 -10.34
CA SER A 132 -0.56 -4.65 -11.31
C SER A 132 -0.10 -6.00 -10.75
N ILE A 133 -0.71 -7.08 -11.23
CA ILE A 133 -0.35 -8.43 -10.84
C ILE A 133 0.47 -9.03 -11.99
N GLU A 134 1.79 -8.98 -11.88
CA GLU A 134 2.70 -9.63 -12.84
C GLU A 134 3.00 -11.06 -12.38
N GLN A 135 3.21 -11.26 -11.08
CA GLN A 135 3.34 -12.57 -10.47
C GLN A 135 2.63 -12.62 -9.12
N MET A 136 2.13 -13.80 -8.76
CA MET A 136 1.65 -14.12 -7.40
C MET A 136 2.24 -15.44 -6.95
N GLU A 137 2.78 -15.47 -5.74
CA GLU A 137 3.23 -16.69 -5.11
C GLU A 137 2.35 -17.01 -3.90
N PHE A 138 1.84 -18.24 -3.87
CA PHE A 138 1.15 -18.81 -2.73
C PHE A 138 2.08 -19.80 -2.04
N TRP A 139 2.38 -19.54 -0.78
CA TRP A 139 3.14 -20.42 0.09
C TRP A 139 2.23 -20.94 1.21
N GLN A 140 2.31 -22.24 1.47
CA GLN A 140 1.57 -22.93 2.53
C GLN A 140 2.53 -23.85 3.30
N GLY A 141 2.45 -23.78 4.63
CA GLY A 141 3.19 -24.67 5.52
C GLY A 141 2.88 -26.12 5.23
N GLY A 142 3.90 -26.97 5.36
CA GLY A 142 3.84 -28.39 5.07
C GLY A 142 4.72 -29.14 6.06
N GLU A 143 4.33 -30.38 6.36
CA GLU A 143 5.07 -31.25 7.26
C GLU A 143 6.52 -31.44 6.77
N HIS A 144 7.43 -31.72 7.69
CA HIS A 144 8.84 -31.97 7.38
C HIS A 144 9.55 -30.85 6.58
N ARG A 145 9.05 -29.61 6.65
CA ARG A 145 9.54 -28.44 5.89
C ARG A 145 9.33 -28.55 4.36
N LEU A 146 8.47 -29.47 3.92
CA LEU A 146 8.10 -29.64 2.53
C LEU A 146 6.92 -28.71 2.20
N HIS A 147 7.20 -27.40 2.18
CA HIS A 147 6.19 -26.38 1.94
C HIS A 147 5.62 -26.44 0.52
N ASP A 148 4.34 -26.18 0.38
CA ASP A 148 3.71 -26.00 -0.91
C ASP A 148 3.95 -24.57 -1.42
N ARG A 149 4.54 -24.46 -2.61
CA ARG A 149 4.76 -23.18 -3.29
C ARG A 149 4.22 -23.24 -4.71
N PHE A 150 3.29 -22.34 -5.02
CA PHE A 150 2.73 -22.19 -6.37
C PHE A 150 2.95 -20.76 -6.85
N LEU A 151 3.64 -20.63 -7.98
CA LEU A 151 3.91 -19.37 -8.64
C LEU A 151 2.98 -19.21 -9.85
N TYR A 152 2.14 -18.20 -9.79
CA TYR A 152 1.33 -17.72 -10.90
C TYR A 152 2.11 -16.60 -11.59
N GLN A 153 2.42 -16.75 -12.87
CA GLN A 153 3.05 -15.72 -13.69
C GLN A 153 2.15 -15.36 -14.85
N ARG A 154 2.03 -14.06 -15.12
CA ARG A 154 1.30 -13.59 -16.30
C ARG A 154 2.15 -13.85 -17.53
N ASP A 155 1.61 -14.61 -18.48
CA ASP A 155 2.26 -14.98 -19.74
C ASP A 155 1.23 -14.94 -20.87
N ASP A 156 1.48 -14.14 -21.91
CA ASP A 156 0.59 -13.93 -23.08
C ASP A 156 -0.91 -13.77 -22.76
N GLY A 157 -1.22 -13.03 -21.69
CA GLY A 157 -2.60 -12.75 -21.28
C GLY A 157 -3.26 -13.86 -20.45
N ALA A 158 -2.60 -15.00 -20.28
CA ALA A 158 -2.99 -16.10 -19.41
C ALA A 158 -2.15 -16.14 -18.11
N TRP A 159 -2.50 -17.06 -17.22
CA TRP A 159 -1.73 -17.39 -16.03
C TRP A 159 -1.05 -18.74 -16.23
N LYS A 160 0.28 -18.74 -16.21
CA LYS A 160 1.07 -19.96 -16.06
C LYS A 160 1.24 -20.26 -14.58
N ILE A 161 1.11 -21.53 -14.21
CA ILE A 161 1.22 -22.00 -12.82
C ILE A 161 2.34 -23.03 -12.74
N ASP A 162 3.36 -22.71 -11.96
CA ASP A 162 4.48 -23.61 -11.69
C ASP A 162 4.56 -23.91 -10.18
N ARG A 163 4.87 -25.16 -9.83
CA ARG A 163 5.22 -25.54 -8.46
C ARG A 163 6.71 -25.23 -8.23
N LEU A 164 7.02 -24.58 -7.13
CA LEU A 164 8.40 -24.32 -6.70
C LEU A 164 8.80 -25.29 -5.59
N ALA A 165 10.08 -25.64 -5.55
CA ALA A 165 10.64 -26.30 -4.38
C ALA A 165 10.60 -25.33 -3.17
N PRO A 166 10.34 -25.85 -1.95
CA PRO A 166 10.31 -25.06 -0.73
C PRO A 166 11.65 -24.39 -0.40
#